data_AF-A0A382LN47-F1
#
_entry.id   AF-A0A382LN47-F1
#
_cell.length_a   1.000
_cell.length_b   1.000
_cell.length_c   1.000
_cell.angle_alpha   90.00
_cell.angle_beta   90.00
_cell.angle_gamma   90.00
#
_symmetry.space_group_name_H-M   'P 1'
#
loop_
_entity.id
_entity.type
_entity.pdbx_description
1 polymer ?
#
loop_
_entity_poly.entity_id
_entity_poly.type
_entity_poly.pdbx_seq_one_letter_code
_entity_poly.pdbx_strand_id
1 'polypeptide(L)'
;ELNLDEEDFDGKLVDYLEESPFWRDKDNEWLYCLAYNGYIVKIGMTITSLKARYGSYSCGTRRAMKKGSCSTTNFIITECNFAALNNGLGVVIYGIRLPKVTQKLSLGNCTPQVMPLSGARSYEIMVTGFFKDHYGHKPVLCVQHGKNTTTNGSLEEFLQ
;
A
#
# COMPACT_ATOMS: atom_id res chain seq x y z
N GLU A 1 17.13 23.37 1.39
CA GLU A 1 16.63 23.12 0.02
C GLU A 1 17.37 21.90 -0.52
N LEU A 2 16.66 20.92 -1.07
CA LEU A 2 17.26 19.74 -1.71
C LEU A 2 17.59 20.13 -3.15
N ASN A 3 18.87 20.11 -3.51
CA ASN A 3 19.32 20.39 -4.87
C ASN A 3 19.02 19.15 -5.73
N LEU A 4 17.91 19.18 -6.46
CA LEU A 4 17.46 18.10 -7.35
C LEU A 4 18.21 18.07 -8.70
N ASP A 5 19.10 19.03 -8.91
CA ASP A 5 19.85 19.25 -10.15
C ASP A 5 21.21 18.53 -10.20
N GLU A 6 21.56 17.73 -9.18
CA GLU A 6 22.60 16.72 -9.36
C GLU A 6 22.03 15.62 -10.25
N GLU A 7 22.56 15.46 -11.46
CA GLU A 7 22.18 14.44 -12.46
C GLU A 7 22.07 13.01 -11.88
N ASP A 8 22.71 12.76 -10.73
CA ASP A 8 22.80 11.47 -10.06
C ASP A 8 22.11 11.39 -8.69
N PHE A 9 21.22 12.33 -8.32
CA PHE A 9 20.53 12.25 -7.03
C PHE A 9 19.68 10.96 -6.91
N ASP A 10 20.13 10.03 -6.07
CA ASP A 10 19.55 8.70 -5.90
C ASP A 10 18.82 8.52 -4.55
N GLY A 11 18.65 9.64 -3.83
CA GLY A 11 18.02 9.77 -2.53
C GLY A 11 16.49 9.87 -2.57
N LYS A 12 15.92 10.48 -1.52
CA LYS A 12 14.46 10.63 -1.35
C LYS A 12 13.94 11.72 -2.29
N LEU A 13 13.11 11.35 -3.26
CA LEU A 13 12.56 12.24 -4.29
C LEU A 13 11.29 12.99 -3.86
N VAL A 14 10.48 12.37 -2.99
CA VAL A 14 9.18 12.92 -2.56
C VAL A 14 9.02 12.79 -1.06
N ASP A 15 8.48 13.83 -0.43
CA ASP A 15 7.99 13.81 0.94
C ASP A 15 6.47 13.98 0.99
N TYR A 16 5.86 13.49 2.06
CA TYR A 16 4.41 13.53 2.25
C TYR A 16 4.06 14.49 3.37
N LEU A 17 3.21 15.46 3.06
CA LEU A 17 2.73 16.44 4.03
C LEU A 17 1.56 15.87 4.85
N GLU A 18 1.58 16.14 6.15
CA GLU A 18 0.57 15.69 7.08
C GLU A 18 -0.55 16.75 7.17
N GLU A 19 -1.69 16.47 6.53
CA GLU A 19 -2.85 17.39 6.54
C GLU A 19 -4.04 16.89 7.38
N SER A 20 -4.00 15.62 7.82
CA SER A 20 -5.09 15.00 8.59
C SER A 20 -4.62 14.57 9.97
N PRO A 21 -5.43 14.79 11.05
CA PRO A 21 -5.09 14.32 12.39
C PRO A 21 -4.99 12.79 12.48
N PHE A 22 -5.56 12.07 11.52
CA PHE A 22 -5.51 10.61 11.48
C PHE A 22 -4.29 10.05 10.74
N TRP A 23 -3.41 10.89 10.19
CA TRP A 23 -2.23 10.45 9.42
C TRP A 23 -1.35 9.46 10.19
N ARG A 24 -1.27 9.62 11.52
CA ARG A 24 -0.46 8.82 12.43
C ARG A 24 -1.23 7.72 13.17
N ASP A 25 -2.53 7.62 12.98
CA ASP A 25 -3.38 6.67 13.69
C ASP A 25 -2.99 5.22 13.35
N LYS A 26 -2.54 4.51 14.39
CA LYS A 26 -2.09 3.11 14.35
C LYS A 26 -3.11 2.14 14.96
N ASP A 27 -4.17 2.67 15.56
CA ASP A 27 -5.21 1.89 16.24
C ASP A 27 -6.25 1.38 15.23
N ASN A 28 -6.13 1.80 13.97
CA ASN A 28 -6.99 1.43 12.86
C ASN A 28 -6.16 0.85 11.72
N GLU A 29 -6.85 0.16 10.82
CA GLU A 29 -6.35 -0.15 9.49
C GLU A 29 -6.88 0.93 8.54
N TRP A 30 -6.32 0.96 7.34
CA TRP A 30 -6.63 1.98 6.36
C TRP A 30 -6.77 1.37 4.98
N LEU A 31 -7.87 1.68 4.32
CA LEU A 31 -7.93 1.67 2.87
C LEU A 31 -7.52 3.07 2.40
N TYR A 32 -6.71 3.17 1.34
CA TYR A 32 -6.30 4.46 0.80
C TYR A 32 -6.38 4.51 -0.71
N CYS A 33 -6.57 5.71 -1.23
CA CYS A 33 -6.46 6.03 -2.64
C CYS A 33 -5.37 7.07 -2.86
N LEU A 34 -4.51 6.85 -3.86
CA LEU A 34 -3.62 7.87 -4.39
C LEU A 34 -4.24 8.41 -5.67
N ALA A 35 -4.35 9.74 -5.77
CA ALA A 35 -4.92 10.39 -6.94
C ALA A 35 -4.01 11.48 -7.48
N TYR A 36 -3.95 11.58 -8.81
CA TYR A 36 -3.27 12.66 -9.52
C TYR A 36 -4.33 13.51 -10.22
N ASN A 37 -4.41 14.81 -9.91
CA ASN A 37 -5.46 15.73 -10.41
C ASN A 37 -6.88 15.16 -10.32
N GLY A 38 -7.20 14.49 -9.20
CA GLY A 38 -8.51 13.88 -8.96
C GLY A 38 -8.71 12.49 -9.56
N TYR A 39 -7.78 11.99 -10.40
CA TYR A 39 -7.86 10.64 -10.97
C TYR A 39 -7.19 9.63 -10.05
N ILE A 40 -7.93 8.61 -9.60
CA ILE A 40 -7.39 7.53 -8.76
C ILE A 40 -6.41 6.68 -9.57
N VAL A 41 -5.15 6.72 -9.19
CA VAL A 41 -4.06 5.94 -9.82
C VAL A 41 -3.68 4.71 -9.01
N LYS A 42 -4.00 4.69 -7.71
CA LYS A 42 -3.80 3.54 -6.84
C LYS A 42 -4.91 3.42 -5.81
N ILE A 43 -5.33 2.18 -5.59
CA ILE A 43 -6.06 1.75 -4.40
C ILE A 43 -5.13 0.80 -3.64
N GLY A 44 -5.04 0.95 -2.33
CA GLY A 44 -4.20 0.10 -1.49
C GLY A 44 -4.67 0.07 -0.05
N MET A 45 -4.05 -0.79 0.75
CA MET A 45 -4.35 -0.89 2.18
C MET A 45 -3.09 -0.86 3.06
N THR A 46 -3.28 -0.55 4.34
CA THR A 46 -2.29 -0.77 5.40
C THR A 46 -2.96 -1.14 6.71
N ILE A 47 -2.34 -2.04 7.48
CA ILE A 47 -2.79 -2.43 8.83
C ILE A 47 -2.12 -1.60 9.95
N THR A 48 -1.23 -0.68 9.56
CA THR A 48 -0.55 0.26 10.46
C THR A 48 -1.14 1.67 10.26
N SER A 49 -0.32 2.73 10.20
CA SER A 49 -0.80 4.08 9.90
C SER A 49 -0.51 4.47 8.45
N LEU A 50 -1.22 5.49 7.93
CA LEU A 50 -0.92 6.09 6.63
C LEU A 50 0.51 6.63 6.59
N LYS A 51 0.97 7.31 7.66
CA LYS A 51 2.36 7.78 7.78
C LYS A 51 3.38 6.65 7.60
N ALA A 52 3.17 5.50 8.24
CA ALA A 52 4.07 4.36 8.11
C ALA A 52 4.05 3.79 6.68
N ARG A 53 2.87 3.72 6.05
CA ARG A 53 2.71 3.21 4.68
C ARG A 53 3.40 4.10 3.65
N TYR A 54 3.17 5.41 3.72
CA TYR A 54 3.77 6.36 2.80
C TYR A 54 5.26 6.59 3.10
N GLY A 55 5.67 6.48 4.36
CA GLY A 55 7.09 6.37 4.72
C GLY A 55 7.78 5.16 4.09
N SER A 56 7.11 4.01 4.03
CA SER A 56 7.62 2.82 3.31
C SER A 56 7.80 3.10 1.81
N TYR A 57 6.87 3.84 1.19
CA TYR A 57 7.03 4.27 -0.19
C TYR A 57 8.27 5.15 -0.39
N SER A 58 8.53 6.12 0.50
CA SER A 58 9.75 6.94 0.45
C SER A 58 11.07 6.15 0.52
N CYS A 59 11.06 4.90 0.99
CA CYS A 59 12.23 4.02 0.95
C CYS A 59 12.53 3.47 -0.46
N GLY A 60 11.61 3.60 -1.41
CA GLY A 60 11.75 3.20 -2.81
C GLY A 60 12.62 4.16 -3.62
N THR A 61 13.84 4.44 -3.15
CA THR A 61 14.75 5.33 -3.87
C THR A 61 15.49 4.60 -4.98
N ARG A 62 16.02 5.34 -5.96
CA ARG A 62 16.87 4.78 -7.03
C ARG A 62 18.06 4.00 -6.46
N ARG A 63 18.68 4.50 -5.37
CA ARG A 63 19.74 3.80 -4.64
C ARG A 63 19.30 2.45 -4.09
N ALA A 64 18.15 2.43 -3.41
CA ALA A 64 17.63 1.21 -2.80
C ALA A 64 17.24 0.17 -3.86
N MET A 65 16.71 0.62 -5.01
CA MET A 65 16.39 -0.24 -6.14
C MET A 65 17.65 -0.81 -6.81
N LYS A 66 18.68 0.00 -7.05
CA LYS A 66 19.99 -0.46 -7.56
C LYS A 66 20.61 -1.52 -6.64
N LYS A 67 20.47 -1.35 -5.31
CA LYS A 67 20.95 -2.31 -4.31
C LYS A 67 20.05 -3.55 -4.15
N GLY A 68 18.80 -3.51 -4.64
CA GLY A 68 17.80 -4.57 -4.44
C GLY A 68 17.21 -4.65 -3.02
N SER A 69 17.26 -3.55 -2.26
CA SER A 69 16.83 -3.53 -0.85
C SER A 69 15.43 -2.94 -0.63
N CYS A 70 14.68 -2.61 -1.68
CA CYS A 70 13.30 -2.13 -1.60
C CYS A 70 12.36 -2.94 -2.51
N SER A 71 11.06 -2.88 -2.26
CA SER A 71 10.08 -3.48 -3.16
C SER A 71 9.97 -2.69 -4.47
N THR A 72 9.75 -3.40 -5.57
CA THR A 72 9.50 -2.78 -6.89
C THR A 72 8.29 -1.85 -6.84
N THR A 73 7.26 -2.21 -6.08
CA THR A 73 6.09 -1.34 -5.88
C THR A 73 6.50 -0.02 -5.24
N ASN A 74 7.31 -0.03 -4.18
CA ASN A 74 7.69 1.21 -3.50
C ASN A 74 8.52 2.12 -4.40
N PHE A 75 9.42 1.54 -5.20
CA PHE A 75 10.17 2.28 -6.21
C PHE A 75 9.24 2.94 -7.24
N ILE A 76 8.33 2.18 -7.85
CA ILE A 76 7.39 2.70 -8.86
C ILE A 76 6.52 3.81 -8.30
N ILE A 77 5.96 3.67 -7.09
CA ILE A 77 5.12 4.71 -6.49
C ILE A 77 5.91 6.01 -6.28
N THR A 78 7.14 5.92 -5.79
CA THR A 78 7.97 7.11 -5.55
C THR A 78 8.36 7.80 -6.85
N GLU A 79 8.79 7.07 -7.88
CA GLU A 79 9.12 7.65 -9.19
C GLU A 79 7.88 8.25 -9.87
N CYS A 80 6.72 7.58 -9.82
CA CYS A 80 5.49 8.11 -10.40
C CYS A 80 5.00 9.37 -9.66
N ASN A 81 5.10 9.42 -8.33
CA ASN A 81 4.77 10.62 -7.56
C ASN A 81 5.69 11.79 -7.93
N PHE A 82 7.00 11.53 -8.03
CA PHE A 82 7.97 12.54 -8.43
C PHE A 82 7.69 13.07 -9.83
N ALA A 83 7.47 12.17 -10.80
CA ALA A 83 7.11 12.54 -12.16
C ALA A 83 5.80 13.34 -12.20
N ALA A 84 4.77 12.95 -11.44
CA ALA A 84 3.51 13.69 -11.38
C ALA A 84 3.71 15.12 -10.88
N LEU A 85 4.46 15.30 -9.78
CA LEU A 85 4.75 16.63 -9.22
C LEU A 85 5.57 17.50 -10.19
N ASN A 86 6.59 16.94 -10.85
CA ASN A 86 7.39 17.66 -11.85
C ASN A 86 6.59 18.10 -13.08
N ASN A 87 5.51 17.38 -13.40
CA ASN A 87 4.58 17.75 -14.47
C ASN A 87 3.44 18.67 -13.98
N GLY A 88 3.54 19.22 -12.76
CA GLY A 88 2.55 20.13 -12.18
C GLY A 88 1.22 19.47 -11.81
N LEU A 89 1.18 18.14 -11.67
CA LEU A 89 -0.02 17.43 -11.23
C LEU A 89 -0.14 17.49 -9.70
N GLY A 90 -1.33 17.79 -9.20
CA GLY A 90 -1.66 17.68 -7.78
C GLY A 90 -1.71 16.22 -7.36
N VAL A 91 -0.92 15.84 -6.36
CA VAL A 91 -0.88 14.48 -5.79
C VAL A 91 -1.59 14.48 -4.44
N VAL A 92 -2.70 13.74 -4.34
CA VAL A 92 -3.54 13.71 -3.14
C VAL A 92 -3.70 12.29 -2.64
N ILE A 93 -3.71 12.15 -1.31
CA ILE A 93 -3.92 10.88 -0.61
C ILE A 93 -5.26 10.94 0.12
N TYR A 94 -6.14 10.01 -0.19
CA TYR A 94 -7.39 9.81 0.55
C TYR A 94 -7.28 8.57 1.43
N GLY A 95 -7.73 8.68 2.67
CA GLY A 95 -7.75 7.57 3.63
C GLY A 95 -9.17 7.29 4.11
N ILE A 96 -9.55 6.01 4.08
CA ILE A 96 -10.78 5.49 4.68
C ILE A 96 -10.36 4.64 5.88
N ARG A 97 -10.81 5.07 7.06
CA ARG A 97 -10.51 4.42 8.34
C ARG A 97 -11.27 3.11 8.47
N LEU A 98 -10.56 2.04 8.81
CA LEU A 98 -11.12 0.71 9.06
C LEU A 98 -10.82 0.31 10.52
N PRO A 99 -11.84 0.21 11.39
CA PRO A 99 -11.63 -0.20 12.77
C PRO A 99 -11.00 -1.59 12.86
N LYS A 100 -9.99 -1.74 13.74
CA LYS A 100 -9.41 -3.05 14.05
C LYS A 100 -10.42 -3.87 14.85
N VAL A 101 -10.60 -5.12 14.45
CA VAL A 101 -11.44 -6.09 15.15
C VAL A 101 -10.54 -7.17 15.72
N THR A 102 -10.90 -7.69 16.90
CA THR A 102 -10.24 -8.84 17.50
C THR A 102 -11.23 -9.98 17.68
N GLN A 103 -10.73 -11.21 17.62
CA GLN A 103 -11.50 -12.40 17.92
C GLN A 103 -10.72 -13.29 18.86
N LYS A 104 -11.43 -13.92 19.80
CA LYS A 104 -10.88 -14.96 20.65
C LYS A 104 -10.92 -16.28 19.89
N LEU A 105 -9.75 -16.82 19.55
CA LEU A 105 -9.61 -18.06 18.80
C LEU A 105 -8.89 -19.10 19.66
N SER A 106 -9.30 -20.36 19.53
CA SER A 106 -8.61 -21.51 20.12
C SER A 106 -8.33 -22.52 19.01
N LEU A 107 -7.15 -23.13 19.06
CA LEU A 107 -6.74 -24.20 18.17
C LEU A 107 -6.62 -25.47 18.99
N GLY A 108 -7.49 -26.46 18.75
CA GLY A 108 -7.54 -27.69 19.53
C GLY A 108 -7.78 -27.43 21.02
N ASN A 109 -6.93 -28.01 21.88
CA ASN A 109 -7.02 -27.87 23.33
C ASN A 109 -6.21 -26.68 23.88
N CYS A 110 -5.73 -25.78 23.01
CA CYS A 110 -4.95 -24.63 23.46
C CYS A 110 -5.82 -23.58 24.13
N THR A 111 -5.25 -22.90 25.13
CA THR A 111 -5.86 -21.74 25.77
C THR A 111 -6.23 -20.70 24.70
N PRO A 112 -7.48 -20.21 24.67
CA PRO A 112 -7.89 -19.27 23.65
C PRO A 112 -7.08 -17.96 23.72
N GLN A 113 -6.65 -17.47 22.56
CA GLN A 113 -5.89 -16.23 22.41
C GLN A 113 -6.75 -15.16 21.74
N VAL A 114 -6.55 -13.90 22.12
CA VAL A 114 -7.17 -12.75 21.43
C VAL A 114 -6.28 -12.39 20.24
N MET A 115 -6.79 -12.54 19.02
CA MET A 115 -6.05 -12.31 17.79
C MET A 115 -6.65 -11.14 17.00
N PRO A 116 -5.83 -10.30 16.35
CA PRO A 116 -6.33 -9.28 15.42
C PRO A 116 -6.87 -9.95 14.16
N LEU A 117 -8.05 -9.52 13.73
CA LEU A 117 -8.62 -9.85 12.43
C LEU A 117 -8.55 -8.63 11.52
N SER A 118 -7.86 -8.79 10.39
CA SER A 118 -7.72 -7.73 9.39
C SER A 118 -8.71 -7.91 8.26
N GLY A 119 -9.60 -6.93 8.09
CA GLY A 119 -10.52 -6.87 6.94
C GLY A 119 -9.94 -6.08 5.77
N ALA A 120 -8.86 -5.32 5.99
CA ALA A 120 -8.36 -4.32 5.05
C ALA A 120 -8.02 -4.88 3.65
N ARG A 121 -7.54 -6.13 3.54
CA ARG A 121 -7.29 -6.77 2.24
C ARG A 121 -8.58 -7.03 1.48
N SER A 122 -9.61 -7.53 2.18
CA SER A 122 -10.91 -7.82 1.57
C SER A 122 -11.57 -6.53 1.08
N TYR A 123 -11.48 -5.44 1.85
CA TYR A 123 -11.94 -4.12 1.41
C TYR A 123 -11.17 -3.60 0.19
N GLU A 124 -9.84 -3.75 0.15
CA GLU A 124 -9.02 -3.38 -1.03
C GLU A 124 -9.49 -4.12 -2.29
N ILE A 125 -9.71 -5.44 -2.18
CA ILE A 125 -10.20 -6.27 -3.29
C ILE A 125 -11.58 -5.79 -3.74
N MET A 126 -12.51 -5.57 -2.81
CA MET A 126 -13.86 -5.13 -3.09
C MET A 126 -13.89 -3.78 -3.83
N VAL A 127 -13.17 -2.77 -3.30
CA VAL A 127 -13.15 -1.42 -3.87
C VAL A 127 -12.40 -1.39 -5.20
N THR A 128 -11.33 -2.18 -5.35
CA THR A 128 -10.65 -2.34 -6.64
C THR A 128 -11.56 -3.02 -7.66
N GLY A 129 -12.39 -3.98 -7.23
CA GLY A 129 -13.43 -4.61 -8.04
C GLY A 129 -14.44 -3.58 -8.55
N PHE A 130 -15.04 -2.80 -7.64
CA PHE A 130 -15.98 -1.74 -8.01
C PHE A 130 -15.37 -0.72 -8.98
N PHE A 131 -14.12 -0.31 -8.76
CA PHE A 131 -13.42 0.58 -9.68
C PHE A 131 -13.30 -0.05 -11.08
N LYS A 132 -12.88 -1.31 -11.14
CA LYS A 132 -12.72 -2.04 -12.41
C LYS A 132 -14.06 -2.20 -13.13
N ASP A 133 -15.12 -2.53 -12.42
CA ASP A 133 -16.45 -2.74 -13.01
C ASP A 133 -17.02 -1.42 -13.54
N HIS A 134 -16.75 -0.30 -12.86
CA HIS A 134 -17.22 1.02 -13.28
C HIS A 134 -16.42 1.62 -14.45
N TYR A 135 -15.08 1.51 -14.42
CA TYR A 135 -14.20 2.16 -15.40
C TYR A 135 -13.64 1.20 -16.48
N GLY A 136 -13.90 -0.10 -16.37
CA GLY A 136 -13.42 -1.12 -17.30
C GLY A 136 -11.94 -1.51 -17.14
N HIS A 137 -11.20 -0.87 -16.21
CA HIS A 137 -9.78 -1.15 -15.97
C HIS A 137 -9.43 -0.99 -14.48
N LYS A 138 -8.30 -1.57 -14.04
CA LYS A 138 -7.75 -1.31 -12.70
C LYS A 138 -7.03 0.05 -12.67
N PRO A 139 -6.84 0.67 -11.49
CA PRO A 139 -5.94 1.81 -11.38
C PRO A 139 -4.54 1.44 -11.87
N VAL A 140 -3.88 2.36 -12.58
CA VAL A 140 -2.63 2.12 -13.31
C VAL A 140 -1.45 1.68 -12.43
N LEU A 141 -1.49 1.95 -11.12
CA LEU A 141 -0.47 1.54 -10.15
C LEU A 141 -0.91 0.32 -9.29
N CYS A 142 -1.94 -0.41 -9.73
CA CYS A 142 -2.44 -1.65 -9.11
C CYS A 142 -2.13 -2.91 -9.95
N VAL A 143 -1.24 -2.82 -10.94
CA VAL A 143 -1.04 -3.87 -11.96
C VAL A 143 -0.09 -4.99 -11.49
N GLN A 144 0.65 -4.81 -10.40
CA GLN A 144 1.51 -5.87 -9.85
C GLN A 144 0.69 -6.87 -9.02
N HIS A 145 0.17 -7.91 -9.67
CA HIS A 145 0.00 -9.18 -8.98
C HIS A 145 1.36 -9.87 -9.05
N GLY A 146 2.00 -10.12 -7.90
CA GLY A 146 3.01 -11.16 -7.86
C GLY A 146 2.39 -12.41 -8.49
N LYS A 147 3.08 -13.04 -9.45
CA LYS A 147 2.64 -14.33 -9.98
C LYS A 147 2.55 -15.28 -8.79
N ASN A 148 1.34 -15.51 -8.26
CA ASN A 148 1.11 -16.66 -7.41
C ASN A 148 1.19 -17.86 -8.36
N THR A 149 2.37 -18.44 -8.50
CA THR A 149 2.50 -19.82 -8.94
C THR A 149 1.91 -20.68 -7.84
N THR A 150 0.59 -20.78 -7.78
CA THR A 150 -0.09 -21.84 -7.04
C THR A 150 0.06 -23.08 -7.90
N THR A 151 1.13 -23.84 -7.71
CA THR A 151 1.09 -25.27 -8.02
C THR A 151 -0.01 -25.88 -7.15
N ASN A 152 -0.96 -26.55 -7.79
CA ASN A 152 -2.02 -27.32 -7.13
C ASN A 152 -1.39 -28.39 -6.23
N GLY A 153 -1.08 -28.05 -4.98
CA GLY A 153 -0.82 -29.01 -3.92
C GLY A 153 -2.14 -29.30 -3.22
N SER A 154 -2.64 -30.53 -3.35
CA SER A 154 -3.82 -30.99 -2.62
C SER A 154 -3.59 -30.87 -1.11
N LEU A 155 -4.56 -30.27 -0.42
CA LEU A 155 -4.58 -30.01 1.03
C LEU A 155 -4.67 -31.27 1.92
N GLU A 156 -4.45 -32.47 1.37
CA GLU A 156 -4.66 -33.74 2.12
C GLU A 156 -3.47 -34.19 2.98
N GLU A 157 -2.29 -33.59 2.89
CA GLU A 157 -1.11 -34.14 3.60
C GLU A 157 -0.83 -33.58 5.01
N PHE A 158 -1.67 -32.68 5.55
CA PHE A 158 -1.39 -32.03 6.85
C PHE A 158 -2.35 -32.38 8.00
N LEU A 159 -3.21 -33.39 7.85
CA LEU A 159 -4.03 -33.91 8.93
C LEU A 159 -3.79 -35.42 9.10
N GLN A 160 -2.69 -35.76 9.79
CA GLN A 160 -2.53 -37.00 10.56
C GLN A 160 -2.09 -36.66 11.98
#